data_AF-A0A1Q7GWE7-F1
#
_entry.id   AF-A0A1Q7GWE7-F1
#
_cell.length_a   1.000
_cell.length_b   1.000
_cell.length_c   1.000
_cell.angle_alpha   90.00
_cell.angle_beta   90.00
_cell.angle_gamma   90.00
#
_symmetry.space_group_name_H-M   'P 1'
#
loop_
_entity.id
_entity.type
_entity.pdbx_description
1 polymer ?
#
loop_
_entity_poly.entity_id
_entity_poly.type
_entity_poly.pdbx_seq_one_letter_code
_entity_poly.pdbx_strand_id
1 'polypeptide(L)' 'MTAVETCGTGWDRLHDILLNIKPGDTITPDDLVAQTGLSPEMVRTVLEALTRAELFERTETGVFIRRSLWGPPIS' A
#
# COMPACT_ATOMS: atom_id res chain seq x y z
N MET A 1 4.03 5.51 34.52
CA MET A 1 4.76 5.06 33.32
C MET A 1 4.08 5.66 32.11
N THR A 2 4.85 6.40 31.33
CA THR A 2 4.47 7.26 30.21
C THR A 2 3.92 6.46 29.04
N ALA A 3 2.74 6.86 28.54
CA ALA A 3 2.17 6.37 27.30
C ALA A 3 3.08 6.77 26.13
N VAL A 4 3.64 5.77 25.45
CA VAL A 4 4.50 5.96 24.29
C VAL A 4 3.81 5.30 23.08
N GLU A 5 3.49 6.16 22.11
CA GLU A 5 3.45 5.88 20.66
C GLU A 5 2.30 5.04 20.08
N THR A 6 1.13 5.67 19.94
CA THR A 6 0.07 5.20 19.03
C THR A 6 0.28 5.61 17.55
N CYS A 7 1.33 6.37 17.24
CA CYS A 7 1.62 6.84 15.88
C CYS A 7 2.51 5.87 15.05
N GLY A 8 3.14 4.86 15.67
CA GLY A 8 4.03 3.92 14.97
C GLY A 8 3.30 2.73 14.34
N THR A 9 2.40 2.09 15.09
CA THR A 9 1.96 0.71 14.76
C THR A 9 1.25 0.53 13.42
N GLY A 10 0.43 1.49 13.00
CA GLY A 10 -0.30 1.39 11.73
C GLY A 10 0.61 1.64 10.53
N TRP A 11 1.56 2.56 10.67
CA TRP A 11 2.52 2.89 9.62
C TRP A 11 3.58 1.81 9.46
N ASP A 12 4.05 1.24 10.57
CA ASP A 12 4.94 0.07 10.57
C ASP A 12 4.29 -1.14 9.87
N ARG A 13 2.99 -1.40 10.15
CA ARG A 13 2.24 -2.46 9.46
C ARG A 13 2.11 -2.20 7.96
N LEU A 14 1.80 -0.96 7.57
CA LEU A 14 1.71 -0.65 6.15
C LEU A 14 3.07 -0.84 5.46
N HIS A 15 4.14 -0.38 6.10
CA HIS A 15 5.49 -0.56 5.59
C HIS A 15 5.83 -2.05 5.42
N ASP A 16 5.54 -2.89 6.42
CA ASP A 16 5.79 -4.34 6.35
C ASP A 16 4.99 -5.01 5.23
N ILE A 17 3.70 -4.65 5.08
CA ILE A 17 2.84 -5.13 3.99
C ILE A 17 3.45 -4.74 2.63
N LEU A 18 3.81 -3.47 2.44
CA LEU A 18 4.39 -2.95 1.21
C LEU A 18 5.73 -3.61 0.84
N LEU A 19 6.54 -3.98 1.83
CA LEU A 19 7.80 -4.69 1.61
C LEU A 19 7.61 -6.17 1.23
N ASN A 20 6.55 -6.81 1.71
CA ASN A 20 6.28 -8.22 1.46
C ASN A 20 5.43 -8.47 0.20
N ILE A 21 4.77 -7.45 -0.34
CA ILE A 21 4.01 -7.52 -1.58
C ILE A 21 4.93 -7.83 -2.77
N LYS A 22 4.61 -8.88 -3.51
CA LYS A 22 5.38 -9.31 -4.69
C LYS A 22 4.83 -8.65 -5.95
N PRO A 23 5.66 -8.52 -7.01
CA PRO A 23 5.16 -8.09 -8.31
C PRO A 23 4.00 -8.97 -8.78
N GLY A 24 2.92 -8.33 -9.26
CA GLY A 24 1.69 -9.00 -9.68
C GLY A 24 0.66 -9.21 -8.56
N ASP A 25 1.03 -9.03 -7.29
CA ASP A 25 0.05 -9.05 -6.20
C ASP A 25 -0.89 -7.83 -6.30
N THR A 26 -2.14 -8.08 -5.95
CA THR A 26 -3.22 -7.09 -5.91
C THR A 26 -3.48 -6.66 -4.48
N ILE A 27 -3.69 -5.37 -4.28
CA ILE A 27 -4.10 -4.81 -3.00
C ILE A 27 -5.27 -3.86 -3.17
N THR A 28 -6.08 -3.71 -2.13
CA THR A 28 -7.18 -2.75 -2.12
C THR A 28 -7.03 -1.79 -0.95
N PRO A 29 -7.49 -0.53 -1.10
CA PRO A 29 -7.47 0.43 0.01
C PRO A 29 -8.24 -0.08 1.24
N ASP A 30 -9.35 -0.78 1.03
CA ASP A 30 -10.20 -1.29 2.11
C ASP A 30 -9.48 -2.37 2.94
N ASP A 31 -8.81 -3.29 2.27
CA ASP A 31 -7.99 -4.32 2.89
C ASP A 31 -6.84 -3.71 3.71
N LEU A 32 -6.13 -2.72 3.15
CA LEU A 32 -5.08 -2.03 3.89
C LEU A 32 -5.60 -1.25 5.09
N VAL A 33 -6.77 -0.61 5.00
CA VAL A 33 -7.40 0.06 6.14
C VAL A 33 -7.71 -0.95 7.25
N ALA A 34 -8.28 -2.12 6.89
CA ALA A 34 -8.58 -3.17 7.85
C ALA A 34 -7.34 -3.74 8.54
N GLN A 35 -6.24 -3.93 7.80
CA GLN A 35 -5.00 -4.50 8.33
C GLN A 35 -4.18 -3.49 9.16
N THR A 36 -4.14 -2.23 8.73
CA THR A 36 -3.26 -1.20 9.31
C THR A 36 -3.97 -0.33 10.35
N GLY A 37 -5.30 -0.22 10.29
CA GLY A 37 -6.08 0.71 11.11
C GLY A 37 -5.89 2.18 10.72
N LEU A 38 -5.22 2.46 9.61
CA LEU A 38 -5.02 3.81 9.09
C LEU A 38 -6.31 4.36 8.48
N SER A 39 -6.40 5.69 8.38
CA SER A 39 -7.54 6.31 7.72
C SER A 39 -7.56 5.96 6.22
N PRO A 40 -8.75 5.80 5.62
CA PRO A 40 -8.88 5.51 4.19
C PRO A 40 -8.24 6.58 3.31
N GLU A 41 -8.26 7.85 3.74
CA GLU A 41 -7.60 8.95 3.04
C GLU A 41 -6.08 8.81 3.03
N MET A 42 -5.49 8.39 4.15
CA MET A 42 -4.04 8.19 4.25
C MET A 42 -3.60 7.01 3.39
N VAL A 43 -4.30 5.88 3.47
CA VAL A 43 -4.02 4.71 2.62
C VAL A 43 -4.10 5.07 1.14
N ARG A 44 -5.15 5.78 0.71
CA ARG A 44 -5.29 6.25 -0.68
C ARG A 44 -4.13 7.15 -1.10
N THR A 45 -3.78 8.13 -0.28
CA THR A 45 -2.68 9.07 -0.57
C THR A 45 -1.37 8.34 -0.83
N VAL A 46 -1.09 7.31 -0.03
CA VAL A 46 0.12 6.49 -0.15
C VAL A 46 0.08 5.66 -1.42
N LEU A 47 -1.01 4.96 -1.69
CA LEU A 47 -1.16 4.17 -2.91
C LEU A 47 -1.06 5.02 -4.16
N GLU A 48 -1.66 6.21 -4.17
CA GLU A 48 -1.54 7.16 -5.27
C GLU A 48 -0.12 7.71 -5.43
N ALA A 49 0.61 7.93 -4.34
CA ALA A 49 2.04 8.29 -4.40
C ALA A 49 2.88 7.15 -5.01
N LEU A 50 2.61 5.90 -4.62
CA LEU A 50 3.29 4.72 -5.15
C LEU A 50 2.93 4.45 -6.61
N THR A 51 1.69 4.73 -7.03
CA THR A 51 1.30 4.68 -8.43
C THR A 51 2.01 5.74 -9.26
N ARG A 52 2.12 6.97 -8.76
CA ARG A 52 2.90 8.04 -9.42
C ARG A 52 4.39 7.73 -9.53
N ALA A 53 4.93 6.96 -8.59
CA ALA A 53 6.30 6.46 -8.63
C ALA A 53 6.47 5.20 -9.51
N GLU A 54 5.43 4.81 -10.28
CA GLU A 54 5.43 3.62 -11.14
C GLU A 54 5.68 2.30 -10.40
N LEU A 55 5.48 2.29 -9.08
CA LEU A 55 5.62 1.10 -8.23
C LEU A 55 4.34 0.26 -8.21
N PHE A 56 3.19 0.91 -8.38
CA PHE A 56 1.90 0.25 -8.48
C PHE A 56 1.15 0.75 -9.71
N GLU A 57 0.27 -0.08 -10.24
CA GLU A 57 -0.69 0.29 -11.25
C GLU A 57 -2.08 0.25 -10.65
N ARG A 58 -2.91 1.25 -10.98
CA ARG A 58 -4.30 1.29 -10.53
C ARG A 58 -5.19 0.83 -11.67
N THR A 59 -6.03 -0.17 -11.40
CA THR A 59 -7.05 -0.64 -12.34
C THR A 59 -8.27 0.29 -12.33
N GLU A 60 -9.10 0.20 -13.37
CA GLU A 60 -10.38 0.91 -13.46
C GLU A 60 -11.33 0.58 -12.29
N THR A 61 -11.20 -0.63 -11.73
CA THR A 61 -11.97 -1.11 -10.57
C THR A 61 -11.43 -0.61 -9.23
N GLY A 62 -10.34 0.16 -9.21
CA GLY A 62 -9.75 0.72 -7.99
C GLY A 62 -8.84 -0.24 -7.20
N VAL A 63 -8.42 -1.34 -7.83
CA VAL A 63 -7.43 -2.28 -7.29
C VAL A 63 -6.03 -1.79 -7.67
N PHE A 64 -5.06 -1.97 -6.78
CA PHE A 64 -3.67 -1.59 -7.01
C PHE A 64 -2.82 -2.84 -7.20
N ILE A 65 -2.09 -2.93 -8.31
CA ILE A 65 -1.25 -4.06 -8.67
C ILE A 65 0.21 -3.65 -8.53
N ARG A 66 1.02 -4.41 -7.78
CA ARG A 66 2.45 -4.12 -7.66
C ARG A 66 3.15 -4.36 -9.00
N ARG A 67 3.80 -3.32 -9.53
CA ARG A 67 4.61 -3.44 -10.74
C ARG A 67 5.93 -4.14 -10.45
N SER A 68 6.38 -4.95 -11.41
CA SER A 68 7.75 -5.47 -11.40
C SER A 68 8.69 -4.36 -11.86
N LEU A 69 9.66 -3.99 -11.02
CA LEU A 69 10.70 -3.02 -11.39
C LEU A 69 11.68 -3.57 -12.44
N TRP A 70 11.67 -4.89 -12.66
CA TRP A 70 12.59 -5.60 -13.56
C TRP A 70 11.88 -6.58 -14.52
N GLY A 71 10.56 -6.46 -14.69
CA GLY A 71 9.77 -7.31 -15.61
C GLY A 71 9.30 -6.54 -16.85
N PRO A 72 8.94 -7.25 -17.95
CA PRO A 72 8.29 -6.60 -19.09
C PRO A 72 7.01 -5.87 -18.63
N PRO A 73 6.57 -4.81 -19.32
CA PRO A 73 5.35 -4.09 -18.96
C PRO A 73 4.20 -5.08 -18.87
N ILE A 74 3.52 -5.08 -17.71
CA ILE A 74 2.28 -5.84 -17.54
C ILE A 74 1.29 -5.18 -18.51
N SER A 75 0.93 -5.92 -19.56
CA SER A 75 0.10 -5.45 -20.68
C SER A 75 -1.38 -5.63 -20.38
#